data_AF-A0A6P8HR14-F1
#
_entry.id   AF-A0A6P8HR14-F1
#
_cell.length_a   1.000
_cell.length_b   1.000
_cell.length_c   1.000
_cell.angle_alpha   90.00
_cell.angle_beta   90.00
_cell.angle_gamma   90.00
#
_symmetry.space_group_name_H-M   'P 1'
#
loop_
_entity.id
_entity.type
_entity.pdbx_description
1 polymer ?
#
loop_
_entity_poly.entity_id
_entity_poly.type
_entity_poly.pdbx_seq_one_letter_code
_entity_poly.pdbx_strand_id
1 'polypeptide(L)'
;MLQSRILSISVKPHPKILIKNVTLKLSTSQVQPSNDYKKLCVFWDFSTRERKQNGWSNGGCTLVKSTGRYVECSCNHLTHFAVLMQVKDEQVPQDHDAVLTVLTNIGLSLSIVGCILTFFAYWRFTDSKSEQSQIRMNLVLVLAVAHVLFLLGSAAKVHLILCISVAALMQLFYTSALCWMFAEGIQLYMQVIKVFNTNLKMRQVYGFAWGLPLILIVVSLSIAGNGSGGLPSFVNDKFCWLSVENKLVWTFIAPVLLLILIKGKLRRQFKVFDENQLKLPSSAGAPYHSNQTNPKQKNMTSQHGHTLQKPQEDMMTLSDFDHSEFQDPKGKRSMQK
;
A
#
# COMPACT_ATOMS: atom_id res chain seq x y z
N MET A 1 10.89 25.25 -19.12
CA MET A 1 12.34 25.58 -19.15
C MET A 1 12.51 26.91 -19.88
N LEU A 2 13.36 27.81 -19.40
CA LEU A 2 13.62 29.11 -20.03
C LEU A 2 14.63 28.92 -21.17
N GLN A 3 14.31 29.34 -22.39
CA GLN A 3 15.10 29.00 -23.58
C GLN A 3 15.80 30.20 -24.23
N SER A 4 15.44 31.44 -23.86
CA SER A 4 16.10 32.64 -24.35
C SER A 4 17.16 33.16 -23.38
N ARG A 5 18.21 33.82 -23.88
CA ARG A 5 19.07 34.65 -23.04
C ARG A 5 18.26 35.79 -22.42
N ILE A 6 18.54 36.14 -21.17
CA ILE A 6 17.91 37.27 -20.49
C ILE A 6 18.51 38.56 -21.06
N LEU A 7 17.66 39.50 -21.48
CA LEU A 7 18.07 40.80 -22.01
C LEU A 7 17.57 41.90 -21.07
N SER A 8 18.46 42.81 -20.69
CA SER A 8 18.12 43.99 -19.89
C SER A 8 18.49 45.25 -20.65
N ILE A 9 17.56 46.20 -20.67
CA ILE A 9 17.73 47.48 -21.36
C ILE A 9 17.39 48.58 -20.37
N SER A 10 18.33 49.48 -20.12
CA SER A 10 18.13 50.69 -19.30
C SER A 10 18.36 51.92 -20.17
N VAL A 11 17.36 52.80 -20.23
CA VAL A 11 17.40 54.05 -21.00
C VAL A 11 17.61 55.21 -20.02
N LYS A 12 18.59 56.07 -20.31
CA LYS A 12 18.86 57.30 -19.55
C LYS A 12 18.54 58.54 -20.39
N PRO A 13 17.84 59.56 -19.84
CA PRO A 13 17.27 59.60 -18.49
C PRO A 13 16.05 58.67 -18.34
N HIS A 14 15.83 58.13 -17.14
CA HIS A 14 14.75 57.17 -16.89
C HIS A 14 13.38 57.83 -17.15
N PRO A 15 12.65 57.43 -18.22
CA PRO A 15 11.33 58.00 -18.47
C PRO A 15 10.35 57.48 -17.42
N LYS A 16 9.63 58.39 -16.77
CA LYS A 16 8.60 58.02 -15.76
C LYS A 16 7.40 57.29 -16.39
N ILE A 17 7.13 57.53 -17.67
CA ILE A 17 6.02 56.95 -18.45
C ILE A 17 6.53 56.69 -19.87
N LEU A 18 6.35 55.47 -20.39
CA LEU A 18 6.58 55.19 -21.80
C LEU A 18 5.35 55.61 -22.62
N ILE A 19 5.55 56.48 -23.63
CA ILE A 19 4.49 56.96 -24.53
C ILE A 19 4.10 55.88 -25.54
N LYS A 20 5.01 54.95 -25.86
CA LYS A 20 4.79 53.79 -26.73
C LYS A 20 5.42 52.55 -26.12
N ASN A 21 4.79 51.40 -26.34
CA ASN A 21 5.32 50.12 -25.90
C ASN A 21 6.63 49.80 -26.62
N VAL A 22 7.56 49.19 -25.89
CA VAL A 22 8.82 48.69 -26.45
C VAL A 22 8.54 47.32 -27.05
N THR A 23 8.89 47.18 -28.33
CA THR A 23 8.78 45.91 -29.05
C THR A 23 10.15 45.25 -29.10
N LEU A 24 10.25 44.06 -28.51
CA LEU A 24 11.48 43.27 -28.42
C LEU A 24 11.35 42.08 -29.35
N LYS A 25 12.31 41.96 -30.28
CA LYS A 25 12.40 40.83 -31.19
C LYS A 25 13.58 39.95 -30.79
N LEU A 26 13.30 38.80 -30.19
CA LEU A 26 14.29 37.81 -29.82
C LEU A 26 14.39 36.74 -30.90
N SER A 27 15.54 36.64 -31.57
CA SER A 27 15.84 35.53 -32.47
C SER A 27 16.31 34.30 -31.68
N THR A 28 15.82 33.13 -32.07
CA THR A 28 16.33 31.85 -31.57
C THR A 28 17.26 31.23 -32.62
N SER A 29 18.42 30.73 -32.18
CA SER A 29 19.36 30.03 -33.07
C SER A 29 18.84 28.65 -33.49
N GLN A 30 17.90 28.09 -32.73
CA GLN A 30 17.28 26.80 -33.01
C GLN A 30 15.87 27.02 -33.56
N VAL A 31 15.57 26.46 -34.74
CA VAL A 31 14.21 26.47 -35.34
C VAL A 31 13.35 25.50 -34.53
N GLN A 32 12.59 26.04 -33.57
CA GLN A 32 11.68 25.22 -32.78
C GLN A 32 10.34 25.09 -33.52
N PRO A 33 9.75 23.89 -33.64
CA PRO A 33 8.38 23.74 -34.15
C PRO A 33 7.42 24.58 -33.31
N SER A 34 6.58 25.37 -33.98
CA SER A 34 5.76 26.41 -33.36
C SER A 34 4.59 25.88 -32.52
N ASN A 35 4.28 24.58 -32.60
CA ASN A 35 2.98 24.06 -32.20
C ASN A 35 2.93 23.47 -30.78
N ASP A 36 4.09 23.08 -30.22
CA ASP A 36 4.16 22.35 -28.95
C ASP A 36 4.42 23.22 -27.71
N TYR A 37 4.94 24.44 -27.90
CA TYR A 37 5.34 25.29 -26.79
C TYR A 37 4.58 26.62 -26.78
N LYS A 38 3.85 26.90 -25.69
CA LYS A 38 3.28 28.22 -25.43
C LYS A 38 4.39 29.16 -24.97
N LYS A 39 4.75 30.12 -25.81
CA LYS A 39 5.77 31.13 -25.48
C LYS A 39 5.11 32.28 -24.70
N LEU A 40 5.70 32.65 -23.57
CA LEU A 40 5.24 33.71 -22.69
C LEU A 40 6.33 34.79 -22.58
N CYS A 41 5.95 36.03 -22.83
CA CYS A 41 6.80 37.18 -22.57
C CYS A 41 6.68 37.55 -21.09
N VAL A 42 7.80 37.51 -20.36
CA VAL A 42 7.82 37.81 -18.93
C VAL A 42 8.98 38.74 -18.57
N PHE A 43 8.88 39.34 -17.40
CA PHE A 43 9.94 40.11 -16.78
C PHE A 43 10.19 39.64 -15.35
N TRP A 44 11.39 39.93 -14.84
CA TRP A 44 11.70 39.66 -13.43
C TRP A 44 11.18 40.80 -12.55
N ASP A 45 10.21 40.49 -11.70
CA ASP A 45 9.65 41.38 -10.70
C ASP A 45 10.44 41.26 -9.38
N PHE A 46 11.19 42.30 -9.03
CA PHE A 46 11.99 42.33 -7.81
C PHE A 46 11.14 42.62 -6.55
N SER A 47 9.91 43.11 -6.71
CA SER A 47 9.03 43.46 -5.59
C SER A 47 8.42 42.23 -4.90
N THR A 48 8.39 41.08 -5.59
CA THR A 48 7.77 39.86 -5.08
C THR A 48 8.63 39.06 -4.12
N ARG A 49 9.87 39.49 -3.80
CA ARG A 49 10.80 38.78 -2.91
C ARG A 49 10.23 38.50 -1.51
N GLU A 50 9.23 39.27 -1.06
CA GLU A 50 8.60 39.13 0.26
C GLU A 50 7.44 38.11 0.31
N ARG A 51 6.85 37.76 -0.83
CA ARG A 51 5.89 36.66 -0.94
C ARG A 51 6.60 35.50 -1.63
N LYS A 52 6.54 34.27 -1.11
CA LYS A 52 7.18 33.07 -1.67
C LYS A 52 6.65 32.67 -3.07
N GLN A 53 6.69 33.57 -4.06
CA GLN A 53 6.15 33.42 -5.39
C GLN A 53 7.27 33.73 -6.39
N ASN A 54 7.30 32.94 -7.45
CA ASN A 54 8.35 32.93 -8.46
C ASN A 54 8.45 34.34 -9.05
N GLY A 55 9.63 34.97 -9.01
CA GLY A 55 9.84 36.37 -9.42
C GLY A 55 9.61 36.69 -10.90
N TRP A 56 8.98 35.80 -11.66
CA TRP A 56 8.63 36.02 -13.07
C TRP A 56 7.17 36.49 -13.19
N SER A 57 6.95 37.66 -13.79
CA SER A 57 5.63 38.23 -14.02
C SER A 57 5.39 38.51 -15.50
N ASN A 58 4.15 38.34 -15.97
CA ASN A 58 3.71 38.73 -17.32
C ASN A 58 3.00 40.11 -17.33
N GLY A 59 2.94 40.81 -16.19
CA GLY A 59 2.27 42.10 -16.06
C GLY A 59 2.82 43.14 -17.04
N GLY A 60 1.96 43.66 -17.92
CA GLY A 60 2.34 44.71 -18.88
C GLY A 60 3.15 44.23 -20.09
N CYS A 61 3.37 42.92 -20.25
CA CYS A 61 4.05 42.32 -21.41
C CYS A 61 3.12 41.39 -22.18
N THR A 62 3.06 41.56 -23.50
CA THR A 62 2.19 40.77 -24.39
C THR A 62 2.99 40.18 -25.54
N LEU A 63 2.64 38.95 -25.93
CA LEU A 63 3.19 38.31 -27.12
C LEU A 63 2.49 38.88 -28.35
N VAL A 64 3.25 39.48 -29.27
CA VAL A 64 2.73 40.06 -30.52
C VAL A 64 2.82 39.03 -31.64
N LYS A 65 4.00 38.41 -31.80
CA LYS A 65 4.24 37.44 -32.87
C LYS A 65 5.20 36.37 -32.39
N SER A 66 4.91 35.12 -32.73
CA SER A 66 5.82 34.00 -32.48
C SER A 66 5.96 33.18 -33.74
N THR A 67 7.18 33.12 -34.25
CA THR A 67 7.58 32.25 -35.35
C THR A 67 8.57 31.22 -34.82
N GLY A 68 8.83 30.12 -35.54
CA GLY A 68 9.85 29.15 -35.15
C GLY A 68 11.27 29.73 -35.03
N ARG A 69 11.55 30.88 -35.69
CA ARG A 69 12.86 31.55 -35.72
C ARG A 69 12.99 32.78 -34.83
N TYR A 70 11.88 33.41 -34.46
CA TYR A 70 11.91 34.62 -33.64
C TYR A 70 10.61 34.80 -32.85
N VAL A 71 10.71 35.50 -31.72
CA VAL A 71 9.59 35.84 -30.84
C VAL A 71 9.58 37.36 -30.66
N GLU A 72 8.41 37.96 -30.78
CA GLU A 72 8.18 39.39 -30.70
C GLU A 72 7.23 39.70 -29.55
N CYS A 73 7.72 40.47 -28.57
CA CYS A 73 7.02 40.83 -27.35
C CYS A 73 6.85 42.36 -27.29
N SER A 74 5.67 42.84 -26.88
CA SER A 74 5.38 44.25 -26.62
C SER A 74 5.18 44.47 -25.12
N CYS A 75 6.03 45.29 -24.51
CA CYS A 75 5.97 45.62 -23.09
C CYS A 75 5.82 47.14 -22.86
N ASN A 76 5.14 47.53 -21.80
CA ASN A 76 4.91 48.93 -21.42
C ASN A 76 5.90 49.47 -20.36
N HIS A 77 6.97 48.74 -20.06
CA HIS A 77 8.00 49.10 -19.06
C HIS A 77 9.41 48.77 -19.57
N LEU A 78 10.45 49.16 -18.82
CA LEU A 78 11.88 48.99 -19.15
C LEU A 78 12.59 48.13 -18.08
N THR A 79 12.22 46.86 -17.98
CA THR A 79 12.77 45.93 -16.96
C THR A 79 13.56 44.77 -17.60
N HIS A 80 14.04 43.82 -16.80
CA HIS A 80 14.76 42.64 -17.32
C HIS A 80 13.77 41.68 -17.98
N PHE A 81 13.90 41.46 -19.29
CA PHE A 81 12.96 40.64 -20.08
C PHE A 81 13.51 39.25 -20.37
N ALA A 82 12.60 38.27 -20.39
CA ALA A 82 12.87 36.92 -20.85
C ALA A 82 11.64 36.32 -21.56
N VAL A 83 11.89 35.37 -22.46
CA VAL A 83 10.83 34.53 -23.03
C VAL A 83 10.85 33.18 -22.32
N LEU A 84 9.77 32.90 -21.59
CA LEU A 84 9.54 31.58 -21.01
C LEU A 84 8.83 30.71 -22.05
N MET A 85 9.35 29.52 -22.28
CA MET A 85 8.61 28.49 -22.98
C MET A 85 7.87 27.67 -21.92
N GLN A 86 6.56 27.85 -21.87
CA GLN A 86 5.69 26.90 -21.22
C GLN A 86 5.51 25.76 -22.22
N VAL A 87 6.06 24.61 -21.87
CA VAL A 87 5.64 23.34 -22.46
C VAL A 87 4.12 23.36 -22.27
N LYS A 88 3.33 23.42 -23.36
CA LYS A 88 1.96 22.91 -23.22
C LYS A 88 2.17 21.53 -22.64
N ASP A 89 1.34 21.08 -21.71
CA ASP A 89 1.34 19.67 -21.33
C ASP A 89 1.03 18.86 -22.60
N GLU A 90 2.06 18.66 -23.41
CA GLU A 90 2.17 17.64 -24.42
C GLU A 90 2.09 16.42 -23.56
N GLN A 91 0.88 15.89 -23.58
CA GLN A 91 0.41 14.74 -22.88
C GLN A 91 1.62 13.88 -22.55
N VAL A 92 1.99 13.81 -21.26
CA VAL A 92 2.75 12.67 -20.75
C VAL A 92 2.18 11.47 -21.50
N PRO A 93 2.98 10.76 -22.33
CA PRO A 93 2.44 9.94 -23.40
C PRO A 93 1.34 9.10 -22.80
N GLN A 94 0.11 9.37 -23.21
CA GLN A 94 -1.10 8.88 -22.55
C GLN A 94 -1.05 7.34 -22.44
N ASP A 95 -0.29 6.74 -23.36
CA ASP A 95 0.13 5.35 -23.41
C ASP A 95 0.78 4.83 -22.12
N HIS A 96 1.70 5.55 -21.49
CA HIS A 96 2.40 5.05 -20.30
C HIS A 96 1.48 5.01 -19.07
N ASP A 97 0.68 6.05 -18.86
CA ASP A 97 -0.28 6.11 -17.76
C ASP A 97 -1.47 5.15 -17.98
N ALA A 98 -1.90 4.99 -19.24
CA ALA A 98 -2.94 4.04 -19.62
C ALA A 98 -2.47 2.59 -19.44
N VAL A 99 -1.26 2.24 -19.87
CA VAL A 99 -0.68 0.89 -19.71
C VAL A 99 -0.55 0.54 -18.23
N LEU A 100 -0.05 1.45 -17.39
CA LEU A 100 0.05 1.20 -15.95
C LEU A 100 -1.33 1.00 -15.30
N THR A 101 -2.33 1.76 -15.75
CA THR A 101 -3.72 1.62 -15.27
C THR A 101 -4.32 0.27 -15.67
N VAL A 102 -4.13 -0.16 -16.93
CA VAL A 102 -4.61 -1.46 -17.42
C VAL A 102 -3.95 -2.61 -16.67
N LEU A 103 -2.62 -2.55 -16.50
CA LEU A 103 -1.88 -3.59 -15.79
C LEU A 103 -2.32 -3.68 -14.32
N THR A 104 -2.49 -2.53 -13.66
CA THR A 104 -2.99 -2.48 -12.28
C THR A 104 -4.40 -3.03 -12.19
N ASN A 105 -5.30 -2.68 -13.12
CA ASN A 105 -6.67 -3.19 -13.13
C ASN A 105 -6.74 -4.72 -13.28
N ILE A 106 -5.95 -5.28 -14.20
CA ILE A 106 -5.87 -6.74 -14.41
C ILE A 106 -5.28 -7.43 -13.18
N GLY A 107 -4.15 -6.94 -12.67
CA GLY A 107 -3.49 -7.53 -11.51
C GLY A 107 -4.36 -7.51 -10.26
N LEU A 108 -5.09 -6.41 -10.05
CA LEU A 108 -5.97 -6.25 -8.91
C LEU A 108 -7.22 -7.13 -9.02
N SER A 109 -7.79 -7.25 -10.22
CA SER A 109 -8.91 -8.15 -10.49
C SER A 109 -8.53 -9.62 -10.24
N LEU A 110 -7.37 -10.05 -10.75
CA LEU A 110 -6.85 -11.40 -10.51
C LEU A 110 -6.60 -11.66 -9.02
N SER A 111 -6.05 -10.66 -8.31
CA SER A 111 -5.83 -10.72 -6.87
C SER A 111 -7.14 -10.87 -6.08
N ILE A 112 -8.18 -10.12 -6.45
CA ILE A 112 -9.52 -10.24 -5.84
C ILE A 112 -10.08 -11.65 -6.03
N VAL A 113 -9.98 -12.22 -7.24
CA VAL A 113 -10.41 -13.60 -7.50
C VAL A 113 -9.64 -14.58 -6.62
N GLY A 114 -8.32 -14.43 -6.49
CA GLY A 114 -7.50 -15.24 -5.58
C GLY A 114 -7.91 -15.11 -4.11
N CYS A 115 -8.21 -13.89 -3.63
CA CYS A 115 -8.72 -13.65 -2.28
C CYS A 115 -10.05 -14.36 -2.05
N ILE A 116 -10.99 -14.28 -3.01
CA ILE A 116 -12.30 -14.92 -2.93
C ILE A 116 -12.16 -16.45 -2.86
N LEU A 117 -11.35 -17.04 -3.74
CA LEU A 117 -11.09 -18.48 -3.73
C LEU A 117 -10.47 -18.94 -2.41
N THR A 118 -9.51 -18.18 -1.89
CA THR A 118 -8.86 -18.45 -0.60
C THR A 118 -9.89 -18.40 0.53
N PHE A 119 -10.73 -17.36 0.55
CA PHE A 119 -11.78 -17.22 1.56
C PHE A 119 -12.74 -18.42 1.55
N PHE A 120 -13.23 -18.83 0.38
CA PHE A 120 -14.12 -19.99 0.24
C PHE A 120 -13.44 -21.31 0.62
N ALA A 121 -12.17 -21.49 0.25
CA ALA A 121 -11.41 -22.67 0.62
C ALA A 121 -11.28 -22.80 2.15
N TYR A 122 -10.89 -21.72 2.83
CA TYR A 122 -10.80 -21.72 4.28
C TYR A 122 -12.16 -21.93 4.94
N TRP A 123 -13.21 -21.31 4.42
CA TRP A 123 -14.58 -21.50 4.92
C TRP A 123 -15.04 -22.96 4.81
N ARG A 124 -14.70 -23.65 3.72
CA ARG A 124 -15.23 -24.99 3.43
C ARG A 124 -14.39 -26.13 4.01
N PHE A 125 -13.08 -25.97 4.08
CA PHE A 125 -12.12 -27.02 4.44
C PHE A 125 -11.53 -26.89 5.84
N THR A 126 -11.62 -25.72 6.48
CA THR A 126 -11.00 -25.51 7.80
C THR A 126 -12.07 -25.43 8.90
N ASP A 127 -11.85 -26.18 9.97
CA ASP A 127 -12.69 -26.10 11.16
C ASP A 127 -12.59 -24.68 11.77
N SER A 128 -13.71 -23.95 11.79
CA SER A 128 -13.81 -22.52 12.10
C SER A 128 -13.30 -22.13 13.51
N LYS A 129 -12.96 -23.12 14.34
CA LYS A 129 -12.53 -22.95 15.73
C LYS A 129 -11.02 -22.70 15.90
N SER A 130 -10.22 -22.89 14.86
CA SER A 130 -8.79 -22.55 14.94
C SER A 130 -8.59 -21.03 14.89
N GLU A 131 -8.06 -20.45 15.96
CA GLU A 131 -7.74 -19.01 16.07
C GLU A 131 -6.88 -18.51 14.89
N GLN A 132 -6.02 -19.38 14.37
CA GLN A 132 -5.14 -19.09 13.24
C GLN A 132 -5.89 -18.94 11.91
N SER A 133 -6.93 -19.75 11.72
CA SER A 133 -7.80 -19.68 10.54
C SER A 133 -8.54 -18.35 10.51
N GLN A 134 -9.05 -17.89 11.66
CA GLN A 134 -9.77 -16.62 11.77
C GLN A 134 -8.88 -15.41 11.44
N ILE A 135 -7.63 -15.39 11.91
CA ILE A 135 -6.67 -14.30 11.57
C ILE A 135 -6.44 -14.25 10.05
N ARG A 136 -6.24 -15.41 9.43
CA ARG A 136 -5.97 -15.50 7.99
C ARG A 136 -7.19 -15.11 7.16
N MET A 137 -8.40 -15.51 7.56
CA MET A 137 -9.65 -15.09 6.93
C MET A 137 -9.82 -13.57 6.99
N ASN A 138 -9.58 -12.95 8.16
CA ASN A 138 -9.67 -11.49 8.32
C ASN A 138 -8.66 -10.75 7.44
N LEU A 139 -7.42 -11.24 7.36
CA LEU A 139 -6.39 -10.67 6.49
C LEU A 139 -6.85 -10.66 5.02
N VAL A 140 -7.34 -11.80 4.53
CA VAL A 140 -7.80 -11.95 3.14
C VAL A 140 -9.01 -11.05 2.87
N LEU A 141 -9.95 -10.96 3.81
CA LEU A 141 -11.12 -10.11 3.69
C LEU A 141 -10.75 -8.62 3.62
N VAL A 142 -9.89 -8.16 4.54
CA VAL A 142 -9.43 -6.76 4.59
C VAL A 142 -8.67 -6.40 3.30
N LEU A 143 -7.83 -7.31 2.78
CA LEU A 143 -7.14 -7.11 1.50
C LEU A 143 -8.10 -7.05 0.31
N ALA A 144 -9.10 -7.93 0.25
CA ALA A 144 -10.11 -7.91 -0.80
C ALA A 144 -10.88 -6.58 -0.83
N VAL A 145 -11.29 -6.08 0.35
CA VAL A 145 -11.96 -4.78 0.45
C VAL A 145 -11.03 -3.64 0.04
N ALA A 146 -9.75 -3.67 0.42
CA ALA A 146 -8.76 -2.67 0.00
C ALA A 146 -8.63 -2.61 -1.54
N HIS A 147 -8.58 -3.78 -2.19
CA HIS A 147 -8.51 -3.88 -3.64
C HIS A 147 -9.78 -3.34 -4.33
N VAL A 148 -10.96 -3.67 -3.82
CA VAL A 148 -12.23 -3.14 -4.35
C VAL A 148 -12.28 -1.61 -4.22
N LEU A 149 -11.87 -1.08 -3.05
CA LEU A 149 -11.79 0.37 -2.86
C LEU A 149 -10.83 1.01 -3.85
N PHE A 150 -9.68 0.40 -4.11
CA PHE A 150 -8.72 0.89 -5.10
C PHE A 150 -9.32 0.99 -6.50
N LEU A 151 -10.08 -0.01 -6.93
CA LEU A 151 -10.84 0.05 -8.20
C LEU A 151 -11.93 1.11 -8.19
N LEU A 152 -12.64 1.28 -7.07
CA LEU A 152 -13.64 2.34 -6.93
C LEU A 152 -13.01 3.73 -7.05
N GLY A 153 -11.83 3.94 -6.45
CA GLY A 153 -11.14 5.22 -6.50
C GLY A 153 -10.62 5.58 -7.88
N SER A 154 -10.23 4.59 -8.69
CA SER A 154 -9.83 4.84 -10.08
C SER A 154 -11.02 5.15 -10.98
N ALA A 155 -12.20 4.56 -10.71
CA ALA A 155 -13.43 4.79 -11.46
C ALA A 155 -14.19 6.07 -11.04
N ALA A 156 -14.21 6.41 -9.75
CA ALA A 156 -15.04 7.48 -9.19
C ALA A 156 -14.27 8.81 -9.06
N LYS A 157 -13.98 9.46 -10.20
CA LYS A 157 -13.24 10.75 -10.24
C LYS A 157 -14.13 11.99 -10.09
N VAL A 158 -15.45 11.84 -10.14
CA VAL A 158 -16.39 12.96 -10.36
C VAL A 158 -16.82 13.66 -9.06
N HIS A 159 -16.80 12.96 -7.93
CA HIS A 159 -17.31 13.50 -6.66
C HIS A 159 -16.20 13.62 -5.61
N LEU A 160 -15.85 14.85 -5.22
CA LEU A 160 -14.78 15.14 -4.24
C LEU A 160 -14.97 14.44 -2.90
N ILE A 161 -16.19 14.43 -2.36
CA ILE A 161 -16.49 13.82 -1.05
C ILE A 161 -16.28 12.30 -1.11
N LEU A 162 -16.75 11.66 -2.18
CA LEU A 162 -16.54 10.23 -2.40
C LEU A 162 -15.04 9.92 -2.55
N CYS A 163 -14.33 10.74 -3.31
CA CYS A 163 -12.88 10.65 -3.54
C CYS A 163 -12.09 10.69 -2.21
N ILE A 164 -12.39 11.65 -1.34
CA ILE A 164 -11.81 11.77 0.01
C ILE A 164 -12.14 10.54 0.86
N SER A 165 -13.41 10.11 0.86
CA SER A 165 -13.85 8.96 1.64
C SER A 165 -13.15 7.67 1.21
N VAL A 166 -13.03 7.44 -0.11
CA VAL A 166 -12.39 6.25 -0.67
C VAL A 166 -10.90 6.28 -0.35
N ALA A 167 -10.21 7.40 -0.50
CA ALA A 167 -8.80 7.53 -0.16
C ALA A 167 -8.54 7.25 1.34
N ALA A 168 -9.40 7.76 2.22
CA ALA A 168 -9.30 7.52 3.65
C ALA A 168 -9.55 6.03 3.97
N LEU A 169 -10.58 5.42 3.39
CA LEU A 169 -10.88 4.00 3.55
C LEU A 169 -9.75 3.12 3.02
N MET A 170 -9.18 3.42 1.85
CA MET A 170 -8.00 2.72 1.34
C MET A 170 -6.87 2.74 2.37
N GLN A 171 -6.54 3.92 2.91
CA GLN A 171 -5.50 4.04 3.95
C GLN A 171 -5.81 3.16 5.16
N LEU A 172 -7.06 3.13 5.62
CA LEU A 172 -7.50 2.30 6.73
C LEU A 172 -7.29 0.80 6.45
N PHE A 173 -7.84 0.30 5.33
CA PHE A 173 -7.81 -1.13 5.01
C PHE A 173 -6.40 -1.62 4.67
N TYR A 174 -5.58 -0.86 3.93
CA TYR A 174 -4.19 -1.25 3.67
C TYR A 174 -3.34 -1.29 4.94
N THR A 175 -3.51 -0.31 5.83
CA THR A 175 -2.81 -0.30 7.12
C THR A 175 -3.28 -1.46 8.00
N SER A 176 -4.59 -1.75 8.01
CA SER A 176 -5.15 -2.86 8.76
C SER A 176 -4.63 -4.20 8.24
N ALA A 177 -4.55 -4.38 6.91
CA ALA A 177 -3.97 -5.57 6.30
C ALA A 177 -2.52 -5.80 6.74
N LEU A 178 -1.71 -4.73 6.80
CA LEU A 178 -0.34 -4.81 7.31
C LEU A 178 -0.29 -5.21 8.79
N CYS A 179 -1.23 -4.72 9.61
CA CYS A 179 -1.32 -5.11 11.02
C CYS A 179 -1.81 -6.55 11.20
N TRP A 180 -2.74 -7.03 10.38
CA TRP A 180 -3.17 -8.43 10.36
C TRP A 180 -2.05 -9.36 9.91
N MET A 181 -1.31 -8.98 8.87
CA MET A 181 -0.09 -9.67 8.46
C MET A 181 0.95 -9.63 9.58
N PHE A 182 1.03 -8.53 10.34
CA PHE A 182 1.81 -8.40 11.57
C PHE A 182 1.45 -9.46 12.62
N ALA A 183 0.16 -9.56 12.94
CA ALA A 183 -0.35 -10.54 13.89
C ALA A 183 -0.13 -11.98 13.45
N GLU A 184 -0.41 -12.30 12.18
CA GLU A 184 -0.23 -13.65 11.64
C GLU A 184 1.20 -14.16 11.83
N GLY A 185 2.21 -13.33 11.50
CA GLY A 185 3.60 -13.73 11.70
C GLY A 185 4.04 -13.83 13.16
N ILE A 186 3.39 -13.13 14.10
CA ILE A 186 3.61 -13.35 15.54
C ILE A 186 2.99 -14.68 15.97
N GLN A 187 1.78 -14.97 15.50
CA GLN A 187 1.08 -16.23 15.80
C GLN A 187 1.91 -17.43 15.34
N LEU A 188 2.47 -17.40 14.13
CA LEU A 188 3.37 -18.43 13.62
C LEU A 188 4.64 -18.56 14.45
N TYR A 189 5.27 -17.42 14.79
CA TYR A 189 6.49 -17.41 15.61
C TYR A 189 6.27 -18.08 16.98
N MET A 190 5.16 -17.75 17.64
CA MET A 190 4.80 -18.33 18.93
C MET A 190 4.46 -19.81 18.86
N GLN A 191 3.76 -20.27 17.83
CA GLN A 191 3.41 -21.69 17.67
C GLN A 191 4.67 -22.56 17.57
N VAL A 192 5.71 -22.05 16.90
CA VAL A 192 6.98 -22.78 16.75
C VAL A 192 7.78 -22.82 18.04
N ILE A 193 7.76 -21.74 18.83
CA ILE A 193 8.60 -21.63 20.05
C ILE A 193 7.91 -22.18 21.29
N LYS A 194 6.60 -21.98 21.43
CA LYS A 194 5.80 -22.52 22.54
C LYS A 194 5.03 -23.74 22.06
N VAL A 195 5.63 -24.89 22.30
CA VAL A 195 5.01 -26.22 22.20
C VAL A 195 3.80 -26.26 23.15
N PHE A 196 2.60 -26.02 22.58
CA PHE A 196 1.27 -26.29 23.14
C PHE A 196 0.62 -25.41 24.23
N ASN A 197 1.02 -24.16 24.49
CA ASN A 197 0.12 -23.25 25.21
C ASN A 197 0.35 -21.75 24.93
N THR A 198 -0.30 -21.24 23.89
CA THR A 198 -0.31 -19.79 23.60
C THR A 198 -1.72 -19.28 23.41
N ASN A 199 -2.35 -18.89 24.52
CA ASN A 199 -3.51 -17.98 24.47
C ASN A 199 -2.99 -16.55 24.35
N LEU A 200 -2.59 -16.11 23.14
CA LEU A 200 -2.66 -14.68 22.88
C LEU A 200 -4.12 -14.30 22.93
N LYS A 201 -4.47 -13.37 23.82
CA LYS A 201 -5.85 -12.88 23.90
C LYS A 201 -6.19 -12.27 22.56
N MET A 202 -7.01 -12.96 21.76
CA MET A 202 -7.45 -12.50 20.44
C MET A 202 -7.94 -11.05 20.48
N ARG A 203 -8.60 -10.64 21.57
CA ARG A 203 -8.99 -9.25 21.85
C ARG A 203 -7.86 -8.21 21.69
N GLN A 204 -6.63 -8.51 22.09
CA GLN A 204 -5.49 -7.59 21.94
C GLN A 204 -5.04 -7.49 20.48
N VAL A 205 -5.06 -8.60 19.75
CA VAL A 205 -4.73 -8.62 18.30
C VAL A 205 -5.72 -7.79 17.51
N TYR A 206 -7.03 -7.99 17.75
CA TYR A 206 -8.08 -7.17 17.14
C TYR A 206 -7.94 -5.69 17.51
N GLY A 207 -7.65 -5.39 18.78
CA GLY A 207 -7.42 -4.02 19.24
C GLY A 207 -6.25 -3.34 18.51
N PHE A 208 -5.14 -4.05 18.31
CA PHE A 208 -3.99 -3.54 17.57
C PHE A 208 -4.28 -3.38 16.07
N ALA A 209 -4.88 -4.40 15.46
CA ALA A 209 -5.10 -4.46 14.02
C ALA A 209 -6.17 -3.48 13.48
N TRP A 210 -7.08 -3.03 14.35
CA TRP A 210 -8.07 -2.00 14.02
C TRP A 210 -7.74 -0.64 14.64
N GLY A 211 -7.16 -0.62 15.84
CA GLY A 211 -6.82 0.61 16.55
C GLY A 211 -5.69 1.41 15.89
N LEU A 212 -4.61 0.74 15.48
CA LEU A 212 -3.49 1.44 14.82
C LEU A 212 -3.90 2.10 13.49
N PRO A 213 -4.63 1.43 12.58
CA PRO A 213 -5.17 2.08 11.38
C PRO A 213 -6.09 3.27 11.66
N LEU A 214 -6.96 3.17 12.67
CA LEU A 214 -7.84 4.28 13.07
C LEU A 214 -7.05 5.48 13.58
N ILE A 215 -6.02 5.26 14.41
CA ILE A 215 -5.16 6.37 14.87
C ILE A 215 -4.48 7.04 13.68
N LEU A 216 -3.97 6.26 12.73
CA LEU A 216 -3.29 6.80 11.55
C LEU A 216 -4.22 7.60 10.65
N ILE A 217 -5.47 7.17 10.46
CA ILE A 217 -6.46 7.94 9.69
C ILE A 217 -6.73 9.30 10.36
N VAL A 218 -6.90 9.32 11.68
CA VAL A 218 -7.20 10.54 12.44
C VAL A 218 -6.02 11.51 12.37
N VAL A 219 -4.78 11.01 12.53
CA VAL A 219 -3.58 11.83 12.39
C VAL A 219 -3.47 12.38 10.97
N SER A 220 -3.69 11.56 9.94
CA SER A 220 -3.65 12.02 8.54
C SER A 220 -4.70 13.08 8.23
N LEU A 221 -5.95 12.90 8.70
CA LEU A 221 -7.02 13.90 8.53
C LEU A 221 -6.72 15.18 9.33
N SER A 222 -6.14 15.08 10.52
CA SER A 222 -5.79 16.24 11.35
C SER A 222 -4.70 17.09 10.69
N ILE A 223 -3.70 16.45 10.09
CA ILE A 223 -2.64 17.14 9.33
C ILE A 223 -3.23 17.79 8.08
N ALA A 224 -4.15 17.10 7.36
CA ALA A 224 -4.83 17.66 6.21
C ALA A 224 -5.71 18.87 6.57
N GLY A 225 -6.48 18.76 7.66
CA GLY A 225 -7.39 19.81 8.13
C GLY A 225 -6.68 21.06 8.64
N ASN A 226 -5.51 20.91 9.28
CA ASN A 226 -4.69 22.03 9.76
C ASN A 226 -3.80 22.64 8.65
N GLY A 227 -3.71 22.00 7.49
CA GLY A 227 -2.95 22.49 6.35
C GLY A 227 -3.65 23.63 5.59
N SER A 228 -2.87 24.46 4.91
CA SER A 228 -3.35 25.68 4.23
C SER A 228 -4.38 25.44 3.10
N GLY A 229 -4.60 24.20 2.68
CA GLY A 229 -5.60 23.84 1.66
C GLY A 229 -6.72 22.92 2.16
N GLY A 230 -6.90 22.78 3.48
CA GLY A 230 -8.04 22.08 4.11
C GLY A 230 -8.21 20.60 3.72
N LEU A 231 -9.40 20.06 3.98
CA LEU A 231 -9.78 18.68 3.66
C LEU A 231 -9.53 18.25 2.19
N PRO A 232 -9.71 19.11 1.16
CA PRO A 232 -9.39 18.71 -0.23
C PRO A 232 -7.90 18.48 -0.48
N SER A 233 -6.99 19.01 0.36
CA SER A 233 -5.54 18.73 0.25
C SER A 233 -5.14 17.31 0.62
N PHE A 234 -6.07 16.51 1.15
CA PHE A 234 -5.87 15.10 1.43
C PHE A 234 -5.75 14.26 0.14
N VAL A 235 -6.36 14.70 -0.96
CA VAL A 235 -6.46 13.95 -2.21
C VAL A 235 -5.72 14.66 -3.34
N ASN A 236 -5.24 13.89 -4.32
CA ASN A 236 -4.59 14.41 -5.52
C ASN A 236 -5.63 14.80 -6.59
N ASP A 237 -5.40 15.88 -7.33
CA ASP A 237 -6.30 16.36 -8.39
C ASP A 237 -6.42 15.39 -9.58
N LYS A 238 -5.46 14.48 -9.77
CA LYS A 238 -5.43 13.54 -10.91
C LYS A 238 -6.04 12.16 -10.61
N PHE A 239 -6.05 11.75 -9.34
CA PHE A 239 -6.51 10.43 -8.89
C PHE A 239 -7.07 10.51 -7.46
N CYS A 240 -8.12 9.74 -7.16
CA CYS A 240 -8.67 9.62 -5.81
C CYS A 240 -7.76 8.80 -4.88
N TRP A 241 -6.58 9.35 -4.61
CA TRP A 241 -5.53 8.80 -3.78
C TRP A 241 -4.91 9.89 -2.89
N LEU A 242 -4.28 9.48 -1.80
CA LEU A 242 -3.57 10.34 -0.87
C LEU A 242 -2.56 11.25 -1.61
N SER A 243 -2.62 12.56 -1.36
CA SER A 243 -1.72 13.53 -2.01
C SER A 243 -0.25 13.30 -1.60
N VAL A 244 0.63 13.23 -2.60
CA VAL A 244 2.08 13.00 -2.43
C VAL A 244 2.84 14.31 -2.19
N GLU A 245 2.32 15.45 -2.66
CA GLU A 245 3.02 16.73 -2.68
C GLU A 245 3.13 17.39 -1.29
N ASN A 246 2.19 17.13 -0.39
CA ASN A 246 2.07 17.86 0.88
C ASN A 246 2.83 17.20 2.06
N LYS A 247 3.78 16.30 1.81
CA LYS A 247 4.41 15.43 2.84
C LYS A 247 3.45 14.54 3.63
N LEU A 248 2.13 14.57 3.35
CA LEU A 248 1.14 13.68 3.97
C LEU A 248 1.44 12.20 3.72
N VAL A 249 2.08 11.88 2.59
CA VAL A 249 2.50 10.52 2.26
C VAL A 249 3.43 9.92 3.32
N TRP A 250 4.24 10.74 4.01
CA TRP A 250 5.14 10.28 5.07
C TRP A 250 4.39 9.78 6.31
N THR A 251 3.19 10.30 6.56
CA THR A 251 2.32 9.83 7.66
C THR A 251 1.89 8.38 7.45
N PHE A 252 1.82 7.92 6.19
CA PHE A 252 1.55 6.52 5.86
C PHE A 252 2.84 5.71 5.73
N ILE A 253 3.84 6.22 5.00
CA ILE A 253 5.08 5.47 4.70
C ILE A 253 5.88 5.17 5.98
N ALA A 254 6.04 6.12 6.90
CA ALA A 254 6.89 5.91 8.07
C ALA A 254 6.39 4.78 9.01
N PRO A 255 5.10 4.73 9.39
CA PRO A 255 4.58 3.59 10.16
C PRO A 255 4.67 2.25 9.42
N VAL A 256 4.44 2.24 8.11
CA VAL A 256 4.53 1.02 7.30
C VAL A 256 5.96 0.48 7.26
N LEU A 257 6.94 1.36 7.03
CA LEU A 257 8.36 0.99 7.08
C LEU A 257 8.76 0.45 8.45
N LEU A 258 8.30 1.09 9.53
CA LEU A 258 8.55 0.62 10.89
C LEU A 258 8.01 -0.81 11.10
N LEU A 259 6.78 -1.09 10.69
CA LEU A 259 6.18 -2.42 10.79
C LEU A 259 6.96 -3.46 9.96
N ILE A 260 7.36 -3.12 8.74
CA ILE A 260 8.16 -4.00 7.87
C ILE A 260 9.53 -4.30 8.50
N LEU A 261 10.19 -3.30 9.11
CA LEU A 261 11.47 -3.50 9.78
C LEU A 261 11.34 -4.42 11.01
N ILE A 262 10.30 -4.23 11.83
CA ILE A 262 10.02 -5.10 12.98
C ILE A 262 9.77 -6.53 12.50
N LYS A 263 8.98 -6.70 11.43
CA LYS A 263 8.75 -8.01 10.80
C LYS A 263 10.03 -8.64 10.30
N GLY A 264 10.88 -7.89 9.63
CA GLY A 264 12.16 -8.36 9.12
C GLY A 264 13.06 -8.83 10.26
N LYS A 265 13.15 -8.08 11.37
CA LYS A 265 13.88 -8.47 12.57
C LYS A 265 13.32 -9.75 13.19
N LEU A 266 12.00 -9.87 13.32
CA LEU A 266 11.35 -11.06 13.87
C LEU A 266 11.62 -12.30 13.01
N ARG A 267 11.58 -12.15 11.68
CA ARG A 267 11.92 -13.23 10.73
C ARG A 267 13.39 -13.65 10.83
N ARG A 268 14.32 -12.71 11.01
CA ARG A 268 15.74 -13.01 11.23
C ARG A 268 15.94 -13.79 12.52
N GLN A 269 15.31 -13.36 13.61
CA GLN A 269 15.35 -14.07 14.90
C GLN A 269 14.81 -15.50 14.78
N PHE A 270 13.71 -15.68 14.05
CA PHE A 270 13.15 -17.00 13.75
C PHE A 270 14.15 -17.88 12.99
N LYS A 271 14.79 -17.36 11.95
CA LYS A 271 15.79 -18.10 11.17
C LYS A 271 17.02 -18.49 12.01
N VAL A 272 17.48 -17.61 12.89
CA VAL A 272 18.60 -17.89 13.81
C VAL A 272 18.21 -18.97 14.82
N PHE A 273 16.99 -18.93 15.35
CA PHE A 273 16.48 -19.95 16.27
C PHE A 273 16.40 -21.33 15.59
N ASP A 274 15.88 -21.37 14.35
CA ASP A 274 15.81 -22.59 13.54
C ASP A 274 17.21 -23.17 13.23
N GLU A 275 18.16 -22.32 12.82
CA GLU A 275 19.55 -22.74 12.57
C GLU A 275 20.26 -23.24 13.83
N ASN A 276 19.96 -22.64 14.99
CA ASN A 276 20.52 -23.07 16.27
C ASN A 276 19.93 -24.42 16.74
N GLN A 277 18.66 -24.71 16.44
CA GLN A 277 18.07 -26.03 16.71
C GLN A 277 18.66 -27.11 15.79
N LEU A 278 18.96 -26.80 14.53
CA LEU A 278 19.60 -27.73 13.59
C LEU A 278 21.05 -28.08 13.97
N LYS A 279 21.72 -27.21 14.74
CA LYS A 279 23.10 -27.41 15.23
C LYS A 279 23.19 -28.08 16.60
N LEU A 280 22.07 -28.35 17.27
CA LEU A 280 22.12 -29.13 18.51
C LEU A 280 22.47 -30.59 18.16
N PRO A 281 23.53 -31.17 18.76
CA PRO A 281 23.85 -32.56 18.54
C PRO A 281 22.68 -33.41 19.04
N SER A 282 22.27 -34.37 18.20
CA SER A 282 21.38 -35.47 18.58
C SER A 282 22.07 -36.34 19.65
N SER A 283 22.16 -35.84 20.89
CA SER A 283 22.64 -36.61 22.04
C SER A 283 21.70 -36.42 23.22
N ALA A 284 20.49 -36.98 23.08
CA ALA A 284 19.67 -37.38 24.21
C ALA A 284 18.76 -38.53 23.79
N GLY A 285 19.39 -39.63 23.34
CA GLY A 285 18.77 -40.93 23.52
C GLY A 285 18.81 -41.28 25.00
N ALA A 286 17.68 -41.14 25.69
CA ALA A 286 17.47 -41.72 27.02
C ALA A 286 16.23 -42.63 26.94
N PRO A 287 16.31 -43.89 27.41
CA PRO A 287 15.22 -44.85 27.27
C PRO A 287 14.05 -44.49 28.16
N TYR A 288 12.84 -44.51 27.60
CA TYR A 288 11.60 -44.48 28.37
C TYR A 288 11.40 -45.86 29.01
N HIS A 289 11.88 -46.03 30.24
CA HIS A 289 11.58 -47.21 31.05
C HIS A 289 10.16 -47.06 31.63
N SER A 290 9.20 -47.78 31.05
CA SER A 290 7.93 -48.07 31.71
C SER A 290 8.17 -49.07 32.84
N ASN A 291 7.92 -48.69 34.08
CA ASN A 291 7.72 -49.66 35.17
C ASN A 291 6.62 -49.15 36.11
N GLN A 292 5.44 -49.75 35.96
CA GLN A 292 4.41 -49.82 36.98
C GLN A 292 4.85 -50.80 38.07
N THR A 293 4.97 -50.31 39.31
CA THR A 293 4.79 -51.15 40.50
C THR A 293 4.16 -50.29 41.60
N ASN A 294 2.94 -50.64 41.98
CA ASN A 294 2.24 -50.16 43.17
C ASN A 294 2.60 -51.08 44.35
N PRO A 295 2.76 -50.57 45.58
CA PRO A 295 1.94 -51.13 46.66
C PRO A 295 1.43 -50.10 47.69
N LYS A 296 0.10 -50.10 47.86
CA LYS A 296 -0.72 -50.16 49.10
C LYS A 296 -0.46 -49.22 50.30
N GLN A 297 -1.61 -48.80 50.86
CA GLN A 297 -1.93 -48.37 52.24
C GLN A 297 -1.57 -46.91 52.61
N LYS A 298 -2.41 -46.08 53.25
CA LYS A 298 -3.55 -46.27 54.18
C LYS A 298 -4.30 -44.92 54.40
N ASN A 299 -5.59 -45.02 54.75
CA ASN A 299 -6.43 -44.06 55.54
C ASN A 299 -6.80 -42.71 54.87
N MET A 300 -7.98 -42.10 55.01
CA MET A 300 -9.13 -42.26 55.93
C MET A 300 -10.36 -41.50 55.34
N THR A 301 -11.56 -42.08 55.45
CA THR A 301 -12.91 -41.46 55.64
C THR A 301 -13.34 -40.18 54.88
N SER A 302 -14.43 -40.23 54.10
CA SER A 302 -15.79 -39.87 54.56
C SER A 302 -16.86 -39.81 53.43
N GLN A 303 -17.91 -40.63 53.62
CA GLN A 303 -19.36 -40.50 53.32
C GLN A 303 -19.98 -40.10 51.95
N HIS A 304 -20.96 -40.96 51.58
CA HIS A 304 -22.24 -40.76 50.83
C HIS A 304 -22.15 -40.31 49.35
N GLY A 305 -22.81 -40.89 48.35
CA GLY A 305 -23.83 -41.96 48.21
C GLY A 305 -24.37 -41.91 46.77
N HIS A 306 -25.02 -43.01 46.33
CA HIS A 306 -25.78 -43.23 45.08
C HIS A 306 -25.07 -43.72 43.78
N THR A 307 -24.97 -45.05 43.71
CA THR A 307 -25.46 -45.99 42.66
C THR A 307 -25.81 -45.46 41.26
N LEU A 308 -25.13 -45.94 40.22
CA LEU A 308 -25.67 -46.86 39.18
C LEU A 308 -24.63 -47.26 38.10
N GLN A 309 -24.26 -48.54 38.15
CA GLN A 309 -23.92 -49.51 37.09
C GLN A 309 -23.30 -49.07 35.73
N LYS A 310 -22.06 -49.54 35.49
CA LYS A 310 -21.45 -49.96 34.20
C LYS A 310 -21.99 -51.36 33.82
N PRO A 311 -21.88 -51.90 32.57
CA PRO A 311 -20.61 -52.48 32.05
C PRO A 311 -20.40 -52.20 30.53
N GLN A 312 -19.19 -51.96 29.98
CA GLN A 312 -18.02 -52.84 29.70
C GLN A 312 -17.93 -53.15 28.18
N GLU A 313 -16.90 -52.58 27.52
CA GLU A 313 -15.89 -53.20 26.60
C GLU A 313 -16.45 -53.69 25.25
N ASP A 314 -15.90 -53.27 24.10
CA ASP A 314 -14.71 -53.89 23.55
C ASP A 314 -13.68 -52.93 22.93
N MET A 315 -12.42 -53.27 23.20
CA MET A 315 -11.20 -52.80 22.57
C MET A 315 -10.84 -53.79 21.45
N MET A 316 -10.55 -53.32 20.23
CA MET A 316 -9.68 -54.10 19.34
C MET A 316 -8.78 -53.21 18.48
N THR A 317 -7.56 -53.71 18.39
CA THR A 317 -6.28 -53.09 18.08
C THR A 317 -6.02 -52.87 16.60
N LEU A 318 -5.08 -51.97 16.34
CA LEU A 318 -4.45 -51.68 15.07
C LEU A 318 -3.17 -52.51 14.96
N SER A 319 -3.19 -53.58 14.15
CA SER A 319 -2.02 -54.19 13.48
C SER A 319 -2.41 -55.52 12.83
N ASP A 320 -2.53 -55.55 11.51
CA ASP A 320 -2.11 -56.66 10.63
C ASP A 320 -2.29 -56.15 9.19
N PHE A 321 -1.19 -55.89 8.48
CA PHE A 321 -0.43 -56.85 7.69
C PHE A 321 -0.92 -56.88 6.24
N ASP A 322 -0.02 -56.39 5.42
CA ASP A 322 0.22 -56.49 3.98
C ASP A 322 -0.52 -57.52 3.11
N HIS A 323 -0.66 -57.09 1.85
CA HIS A 323 -0.65 -57.84 0.59
C HIS A 323 -1.79 -58.81 0.19
N SER A 324 -2.22 -58.60 -1.07
CA SER A 324 -2.81 -59.56 -2.04
C SER A 324 -4.28 -59.98 -1.75
N GLU A 325 -5.20 -60.21 -2.68
CA GLU A 325 -5.22 -60.35 -4.14
C GLU A 325 -6.70 -60.29 -4.60
N PHE A 326 -6.92 -60.04 -5.90
CA PHE A 326 -8.04 -60.60 -6.69
C PHE A 326 -9.50 -60.20 -6.35
N GLN A 327 -10.13 -59.40 -7.23
CA GLN A 327 -11.15 -59.95 -8.15
C GLN A 327 -11.52 -58.93 -9.25
N ASP A 328 -11.20 -59.32 -10.48
CA ASP A 328 -11.68 -58.74 -11.74
C ASP A 328 -12.96 -59.48 -12.17
N PRO A 329 -13.92 -58.84 -12.87
CA PRO A 329 -14.58 -59.53 -13.96
C PRO A 329 -14.61 -58.71 -15.26
N LYS A 330 -13.73 -59.10 -16.18
CA LYS A 330 -13.96 -59.44 -17.62
C LYS A 330 -15.03 -58.63 -18.38
N GLY A 331 -14.61 -57.94 -19.45
CA GLY A 331 -15.56 -57.41 -20.45
C GLY A 331 -15.03 -56.71 -21.72
N LYS A 332 -14.03 -57.27 -22.42
CA LYS A 332 -13.51 -57.01 -23.80
C LYS A 332 -14.25 -56.03 -24.77
N ARG A 333 -13.47 -55.13 -25.41
CA ARG A 333 -13.12 -55.00 -26.88
C ARG A 333 -12.38 -53.66 -27.14
N SER A 334 -11.10 -53.62 -27.58
CA SER A 334 -10.57 -53.68 -28.97
C SER A 334 -11.17 -52.58 -29.88
N MET A 335 -10.45 -51.70 -30.59
CA MET A 335 -9.16 -51.77 -31.29
C MET A 335 -8.61 -50.35 -31.57
N GLN A 336 -7.29 -50.28 -31.79
CA GLN A 336 -6.56 -49.20 -32.46
C GLN A 336 -7.16 -48.80 -33.82
N LYS A 337 -7.12 -47.50 -34.12
CA LYS A 337 -6.55 -46.99 -35.37
C LYS A 337 -5.94 -45.61 -35.16
#